data_AF-A0A519QHY8-F1
#
_entry.id   AF-A0A519QHY8-F1
#
_cell.length_a   1.000
_cell.length_b   1.000
_cell.length_c   1.000
_cell.angle_alpha   90.00
_cell.angle_beta   90.00
_cell.angle_gamma   90.00
#
_symmetry.space_group_name_H-M   'P 1'
#
loop_
_entity.id
_entity.type
_entity.pdbx_description
1 polymer ?
#
loop_
_entity_poly.entity_id
_entity_poly.type
_entity_poly.pdbx_seq_one_letter_code
_entity_poly.pdbx_strand_id
1 'polypeptide(L)'
;MSSAPLPDAGSNWVDRHAPEGLKPWLKLGRFDRPIGIWLLLIPGWQGIALALASQGRTSSLYDIWLVVGFAIGACLMRAAGCAFNDIVDRDIDVQVARTAARPVASGR
;
A
#
# COMPACT_ATOMS: atom_id res chain seq x y z
N MET A 1 12.27 -4.65 -18.61
CA MET A 1 11.86 -5.87 -17.88
C MET A 1 10.34 -5.94 -17.96
N SER A 2 9.78 -6.89 -18.70
CA SER A 2 8.32 -7.00 -18.89
C SER A 2 7.67 -7.31 -17.53
N SER A 3 6.75 -6.46 -17.06
CA SER A 3 6.10 -6.67 -15.78
C SER A 3 5.08 -7.80 -15.91
N ALA A 4 5.52 -9.04 -15.70
CA ALA A 4 4.61 -10.17 -15.64
C ALA A 4 3.49 -9.90 -14.62
N PRO A 5 2.25 -10.35 -14.88
CA PRO A 5 1.19 -10.33 -13.89
C PRO A 5 1.65 -11.09 -12.64
N LEU A 6 1.42 -10.52 -11.45
CA LEU A 6 1.66 -11.26 -10.22
C LEU A 6 0.63 -12.41 -10.14
N PRO A 7 1.05 -13.65 -9.80
CA PRO A 7 0.19 -14.83 -9.87
C PRO A 7 -1.03 -14.78 -8.94
N ASP A 8 -1.00 -13.89 -7.95
CA ASP A 8 -2.04 -13.66 -6.96
C ASP A 8 -2.79 -12.32 -7.16
N ALA A 9 -2.40 -11.51 -8.15
CA ALA A 9 -3.13 -10.31 -8.54
C ALA A 9 -4.00 -10.63 -9.76
N GLY A 10 -5.33 -10.60 -9.60
CA GLY A 10 -6.25 -10.63 -10.73
C GLY A 10 -6.11 -9.39 -11.62
N SER A 11 -7.06 -9.16 -12.53
CA SER A 11 -7.09 -7.94 -13.34
C SER A 11 -7.11 -6.70 -12.44
N ASN A 12 -6.02 -5.95 -12.42
CA ASN A 12 -5.84 -4.80 -11.53
C ASN A 12 -5.63 -3.51 -12.33
N TRP A 13 -5.91 -2.38 -11.69
CA TRP A 13 -5.84 -1.07 -12.34
C TRP A 13 -4.40 -0.67 -12.68
N VAL A 14 -3.42 -1.16 -11.91
CA VAL A 14 -1.99 -0.90 -12.12
C VAL A 14 -1.53 -1.48 -13.46
N ASP A 15 -1.89 -2.73 -13.75
CA ASP A 15 -1.57 -3.39 -15.01
C ASP A 15 -2.27 -2.73 -16.20
N ARG A 16 -3.46 -2.17 -15.99
CA ARG A 16 -4.30 -1.58 -17.04
C ARG A 16 -3.96 -0.12 -17.36
N HIS A 17 -3.53 0.68 -16.39
CA HIS A 17 -3.40 2.13 -16.56
C HIS A 17 -2.04 2.71 -16.14
N ALA A 18 -1.22 1.99 -15.37
CA ALA A 18 0.06 2.57 -14.93
C ALA A 18 1.11 2.53 -16.06
N PRO A 19 1.98 3.54 -16.17
CA PRO A 19 3.14 3.50 -17.06
C PRO A 19 4.07 2.33 -16.73
N GLU A 20 4.66 1.70 -17.75
CA GLU A 20 5.53 0.51 -17.59
C GLU A 20 6.66 0.71 -16.56
N GLY A 21 7.26 1.91 -16.50
CA GLY A 21 8.32 2.21 -15.53
C GLY A 21 7.85 2.30 -14.06
N LEU A 22 6.57 2.59 -13.83
CA LEU A 22 5.98 2.70 -12.49
C LEU A 22 5.34 1.40 -12.00
N LYS A 23 5.00 0.48 -12.92
CA LYS A 23 4.37 -0.80 -12.58
C LYS A 23 5.12 -1.60 -11.51
N PRO A 24 6.48 -1.76 -11.56
CA PRO A 24 7.21 -2.49 -10.53
C PRO A 24 7.05 -1.88 -9.13
N TRP A 25 7.13 -0.56 -9.03
CA TRP A 25 7.00 0.18 -7.77
C TRP A 25 5.59 0.13 -7.20
N LEU A 26 4.59 0.27 -8.06
CA LEU A 26 3.18 0.18 -7.65
C LEU A 26 2.78 -1.23 -7.22
N LYS A 27 3.33 -2.26 -7.88
CA LYS A 27 3.16 -3.66 -7.49
C LYS A 27 3.87 -3.98 -6.17
N LEU A 28 5.10 -3.49 -5.99
CA LEU A 28 5.83 -3.64 -4.73
C LEU A 28 5.06 -3.01 -3.55
N GLY A 29 4.51 -1.82 -3.75
CA GLY A 29 3.67 -1.16 -2.75
C GLY A 29 2.28 -1.76 -2.55
N ARG A 30 1.95 -2.82 -3.30
CA ARG A 30 0.63 -3.46 -3.37
C ARG A 30 -0.52 -2.47 -3.62
N PHE A 31 -0.27 -1.45 -4.44
CA PHE A 31 -1.28 -0.46 -4.84
C PHE A 31 -2.38 -1.06 -5.73
N ASP A 32 -2.14 -2.24 -6.31
CA ASP A 32 -3.15 -3.07 -6.96
C ASP A 32 -4.26 -3.53 -5.98
N ARG A 33 -3.97 -3.61 -4.68
CA ARG A 33 -4.89 -4.05 -3.61
C ARG A 33 -5.08 -2.95 -2.55
N PRO A 34 -5.95 -1.96 -2.81
CA PRO A 34 -6.09 -0.78 -1.95
C PRO A 34 -6.67 -1.10 -0.58
N ILE A 35 -7.21 -2.31 -0.35
CA ILE A 35 -7.76 -2.75 0.93
C ILE A 35 -6.81 -2.48 2.11
N GLY A 36 -5.50 -2.70 1.92
CA GLY A 36 -4.51 -2.45 2.97
C GLY A 36 -4.31 -0.97 3.29
N ILE A 37 -4.48 -0.09 2.30
CA ILE A 37 -4.44 1.36 2.49
C ILE A 37 -5.68 1.80 3.26
N TRP A 38 -6.87 1.31 2.88
CA TRP A 38 -8.12 1.62 3.58
C TRP A 38 -8.10 1.20 5.05
N LEU A 39 -7.52 0.03 5.37
CA LEU A 39 -7.38 -0.45 6.73
C LEU A 39 -6.51 0.46 7.62
N LEU A 40 -5.54 1.18 7.05
CA LEU A 40 -4.79 2.22 7.78
C LEU A 40 -5.54 3.56 7.79
N LEU A 41 -6.09 3.94 6.65
CA LEU A 41 -6.63 5.27 6.42
C LEU A 41 -7.90 5.56 7.22
N ILE A 42 -8.87 4.64 7.19
CA ILE A 42 -10.18 4.82 7.82
C ILE A 42 -10.08 5.04 9.33
N PRO A 43 -9.41 4.17 10.12
CA PRO A 43 -9.28 4.40 11.57
C PRO A 43 -8.46 5.65 11.89
N GLY A 44 -7.47 5.99 11.07
CA GLY A 44 -6.71 7.24 11.23
C GLY A 44 -7.57 8.48 11.04
N TRP A 45 -8.38 8.52 9.98
CA TRP A 45 -9.33 9.61 9.74
C TRP A 45 -10.43 9.67 10.80
N GLN A 46 -10.90 8.53 11.31
CA GLN A 46 -11.83 8.51 12.46
C GLN A 46 -11.19 9.17 13.69
N GLY A 47 -9.91 8.88 13.96
CA GLY A 47 -9.15 9.51 15.05
C GLY A 47 -9.00 11.02 14.85
N ILE A 48 -8.66 11.47 13.64
CA ILE A 48 -8.58 12.90 13.30
C ILE A 48 -9.96 13.57 13.48
N ALA A 49 -11.03 12.96 12.95
CA ALA A 49 -12.38 13.50 13.06
C ALA A 49 -12.83 13.62 14.53
N LEU A 50 -12.56 12.60 15.35
CA LEU A 50 -12.86 12.63 16.78
C LEU A 50 -12.08 13.73 17.52
N ALA A 51 -10.79 13.90 17.19
CA ALA A 51 -9.95 14.94 17.78
C ALA A 51 -10.37 16.37 17.37
N LEU A 52 -10.92 16.54 16.17
CA LEU A 52 -11.47 17.83 15.72
C LEU A 52 -12.81 18.12 16.39
N ALA A 53 -13.69 17.11 16.48
CA ALA A 53 -14.98 17.23 17.13
C ALA A 53 -14.86 17.60 18.63
N SER A 54 -13.83 17.09 19.32
CA SER A 54 -13.61 17.38 20.74
C SER A 54 -13.06 18.80 21.01
N GLN A 55 -12.40 19.43 20.03
CA GLN A 55 -11.77 20.74 20.20
C GLN A 55 -12.70 21.92 19.89
N GLY A 56 -13.90 21.69 19.34
CA GLY A 56 -14.88 22.75 19.04
C GLY A 56 -14.38 23.81 18.05
N ARG A 57 -13.34 23.51 17.26
CA ARG A 57 -12.71 24.45 16.32
C ARG A 57 -13.39 24.42 14.95
N THR A 58 -13.46 25.59 14.31
CA THR A 58 -13.79 25.71 12.88
C THR A 58 -12.61 25.22 12.04
N SER A 59 -12.92 24.48 10.98
CA SER A 59 -11.94 23.81 10.12
C SER A 59 -10.83 24.76 9.65
N SER A 60 -9.58 24.40 9.93
CA SER A 60 -8.37 25.12 9.53
C SER A 60 -7.71 24.47 8.32
N LEU A 61 -6.87 25.21 7.60
CA LEU A 61 -5.99 24.67 6.56
C LEU A 61 -5.09 23.55 7.10
N TYR A 62 -4.73 23.60 8.38
CA TYR A 62 -3.97 22.54 9.04
C TYR A 62 -4.72 21.22 9.11
N ASP A 63 -6.05 21.24 9.26
CA ASP A 63 -6.86 20.03 9.36
C ASP A 63 -6.97 19.34 7.99
N ILE A 64 -7.07 20.12 6.92
CA ILE A 64 -6.99 19.63 5.54
C ILE A 64 -5.62 18.99 5.31
N TRP A 65 -4.56 19.66 5.76
CA TRP A 65 -3.20 19.12 5.67
C TRP A 65 -3.05 17.81 6.45
N LEU A 66 -3.64 17.69 7.64
CA LEU A 66 -3.65 16.44 8.42
C LEU A 66 -4.37 15.32 7.68
N VAL A 67 -5.56 15.56 7.15
CA VAL A 67 -6.35 14.54 6.42
C VAL A 67 -5.60 14.05 5.18
N VAL A 68 -5.07 14.97 4.37
CA VAL A 68 -4.31 14.65 3.15
C VAL A 68 -2.97 14.02 3.49
N GLY A 69 -2.26 14.57 4.47
CA GLY A 69 -0.97 14.06 4.95
C GLY A 69 -1.10 12.64 5.50
N PHE A 70 -2.17 12.35 6.24
CA PHE A 70 -2.44 11.00 6.73
C PHE A 70 -2.75 10.04 5.58
N ALA A 71 -3.46 10.47 4.54
CA ALA A 71 -3.71 9.66 3.35
C ALA A 71 -2.41 9.29 2.63
N ILE A 72 -1.52 10.27 2.43
CA ILE A 72 -0.19 10.03 1.84
C ILE A 72 0.62 9.10 2.75
N GLY A 73 0.62 9.34 4.05
CA GLY A 73 1.30 8.51 5.05
C GLY A 73 0.80 7.07 5.04
N ALA A 74 -0.51 6.83 4.93
CA ALA A 74 -1.10 5.50 4.85
C ALA A 74 -0.67 4.75 3.58
N CYS A 75 -0.64 5.44 2.43
CA CYS A 75 -0.11 4.89 1.18
C CYS A 75 1.37 4.49 1.31
N LEU A 76 2.21 5.37 1.86
CA LEU A 76 3.63 5.11 2.06
C LEU A 76 3.88 3.98 3.07
N MET A 77 3.17 3.99 4.20
CA MET A 77 3.29 2.98 5.25
C MET A 77 2.84 1.61 4.74
N ARG A 78 1.79 1.54 3.92
CA ARG A 78 1.38 0.28 3.27
C ARG A 78 2.49 -0.25 2.37
N ALA A 79 3.07 0.62 1.54
CA ALA A 79 4.14 0.23 0.63
C ALA A 79 5.39 -0.24 1.40
N ALA A 80 5.80 0.49 2.43
CA ALA A 80 6.92 0.12 3.29
C ALA A 80 6.69 -1.19 4.03
N GLY A 81 5.51 -1.38 4.61
CA GLY A 81 5.14 -2.62 5.32
C GLY A 81 5.11 -3.84 4.38
N CYS A 82 4.64 -3.67 3.15
CA CYS A 82 4.65 -4.76 2.16
C CYS A 82 6.08 -5.09 1.71
N ALA A 83 6.91 -4.08 1.43
CA ALA A 83 8.31 -4.30 1.07
C ALA A 83 9.09 -4.96 2.22
N PHE A 84 8.87 -4.53 3.46
CA PHE A 84 9.51 -5.13 4.63
C PHE A 84 9.05 -6.58 4.85
N ASN A 85 7.74 -6.86 4.74
CA ASN A 85 7.24 -8.22 4.81
C ASN A 85 7.85 -9.11 3.73
N ASP A 86 7.95 -8.64 2.49
CA ASP A 86 8.56 -9.44 1.41
C ASP A 86 10.05 -9.76 1.70
N ILE A 87 10.76 -8.90 2.41
CA ILE A 87 12.15 -9.15 2.86
C ILE A 87 12.19 -10.20 3.99
N VAL A 88 11.34 -10.05 5.00
CA VAL A 88 11.31 -10.96 6.17
C VAL A 88 10.77 -12.33 5.80
N ASP A 89 9.76 -12.39 4.95
CA ASP A 89 9.08 -13.63 4.55
C ASP A 89 9.85 -14.38 3.46
N ARG A 90 10.99 -13.87 2.96
CA ARG A 90 11.73 -14.43 1.83
C ARG A 90 12.01 -15.93 1.97
N ASP A 91 12.56 -16.36 3.09
CA ASP A 91 12.99 -17.75 3.30
C ASP A 91 11.80 -18.70 3.49
N ILE A 92 10.67 -18.17 3.97
CA ILE A 92 9.43 -18.91 4.17
C ILE A 92 8.65 -18.99 2.86
N ASP A 93 8.62 -17.91 2.07
CA ASP A 93 7.92 -17.84 0.80
C ASP A 93 8.50 -18.81 -0.23
N VAL A 94 9.82 -19.05 -0.22
CA VAL A 94 10.47 -20.08 -1.07
C VAL A 94 9.95 -21.50 -0.76
N GLN A 95 9.51 -21.75 0.46
CA GLN A 95 9.04 -23.07 0.91
C GLN A 95 7.55 -23.31 0.62
N VAL A 96 6.80 -22.29 0.19
CA VAL A 96 5.35 -22.38 -0.04
C VAL A 96 5.04 -22.24 -1.53
N ALA A 97 4.45 -23.29 -2.12
CA ALA A 97 4.18 -23.36 -3.57
C ALA A 97 3.39 -22.17 -4.14
N ARG A 98 2.55 -21.51 -3.32
CA ARG A 98 1.77 -20.31 -3.73
C ARG A 98 2.62 -19.03 -3.78
N THR A 99 3.67 -18.92 -2.97
CA THR A 99 4.45 -17.68 -2.80
C THR A 99 5.90 -17.78 -3.25
N ALA A 100 6.36 -18.99 -3.62
CA ALA A 100 7.70 -19.24 -4.16
C ALA A 100 8.04 -18.43 -5.43
N ALA A 101 7.04 -18.01 -6.20
CA ALA A 101 7.21 -17.21 -7.42
C ALA A 101 7.23 -15.68 -7.17
N ARG A 102 7.16 -15.22 -5.91
CA ARG A 102 7.22 -13.78 -5.60
C ARG A 102 8.60 -13.21 -5.97
N PRO A 103 8.69 -11.91 -6.35
CA PRO A 103 9.93 -11.30 -6.81
C PRO A 103 11.10 -11.52 -5.83
N VAL A 104 10.89 -11.18 -4.56
CA VAL A 104 11.92 -11.27 -3.50
C VAL A 104 12.32 -12.72 -3.18
N ALA A 105 11.37 -13.65 -3.17
CA ALA A 105 11.63 -15.09 -2.98
C ALA A 105 12.41 -15.70 -4.17
N SER A 106 12.07 -15.31 -5.40
CA SER A 106 12.69 -15.80 -6.64
C SER A 106 14.01 -15.11 -7.02
N GLY A 107 14.46 -14.12 -6.25
CA GLY A 107 15.71 -13.37 -6.50
C GLY A 107 15.62 -12.37 -7.66
N ARG A 108 14.42 -11.84 -7.95
CA ARG A 108 14.14 -10.83 -8.97
C ARG A 108 13.88 -9.45 -8.38
#